data_AF-A0A7K1ACC2-F1
#
_entry.id   AF-A0A7K1ACC2-F1
#
_cell.length_a   1.000
_cell.length_b   1.000
_cell.length_c   1.000
_cell.angle_alpha   90.00
_cell.angle_beta   90.00
_cell.angle_gamma   90.00
#
_symmetry.space_group_name_H-M   'P 1'
#
loop_
_entity.id
_entity.type
_entity.pdbx_description
1 polymer ?
#
loop_
_entity_poly.entity_id
_entity_poly.type
_entity_poly.pdbx_seq_one_letter_code
_entity_poly.pdbx_strand_id
1 'polypeptide(L)'
;MDFSLVSGGYIGVDIFLVISGFLISRLLLDEFEKTGAISLRQFYARRVRRLLPISSFVLLVTALLGLIILEPTRINNLGDDIWAAGLFSANIVFASRGADYLNSELPPSPIQHFWSLAVEEQFYLIWPTVIFILLVLAKKYWRHIALVATLAAIAVSLWASWKQTPLHPSWSYYGLHTRAWQLCCGALLAMTTRKTLIPHRLAATAVAWTSLLAIAYAMYTYDNSTVFPGTAALVPTLAAVGLLWSQGNWFGSKIILDNSVAQWIGSRSYSIYLWHWPLIVLAITLRNDDKATMVSAVLLALVLSEIGYRIIENPIRNSIRIRQHAKRAFAIGLACIILTIGTGLAISHATFTVGSGIAESANFSDTSYLEAAILNQVLPANLQPSLLAAPNDRSLIYRNGCHSSTEKPDETEKCVFGDPESATTVALFGNSHAAQWFEPLEKIARSESWRLRTLTASACPFLSGSNPNVYCDTWRENVLQSIRDQHIKVVIISQ
;
A
#
# COMPACT_ATOMS: atom_id res chain seq x y z
N MET A 1 0.32 -15.38 -12.73
CA MET A 1 -0.29 -16.29 -11.73
C MET A 1 -1.73 -16.55 -12.14
N ASP A 2 -2.09 -17.77 -12.53
CA ASP A 2 -3.49 -18.16 -12.76
C ASP A 2 -4.14 -18.64 -11.45
N PHE A 3 -4.44 -17.70 -10.55
CA PHE A 3 -5.58 -17.85 -9.65
C PHE A 3 -6.82 -17.32 -10.38
N SER A 4 -7.15 -17.93 -11.53
CA SER A 4 -8.09 -17.45 -12.55
C SER A 4 -9.57 -17.38 -12.10
N LEU A 5 -9.86 -17.54 -10.81
CA LEU A 5 -11.23 -17.51 -10.30
C LEU A 5 -11.59 -16.17 -9.65
N VAL A 6 -10.64 -15.45 -9.03
CA VAL A 6 -10.90 -14.15 -8.36
C VAL A 6 -9.64 -13.27 -8.33
N SER A 7 -9.45 -12.44 -9.36
CA SER A 7 -8.32 -11.49 -9.46
C SER A 7 -8.57 -10.16 -8.75
N GLY A 8 -9.84 -9.78 -8.57
CA GLY A 8 -10.25 -8.49 -8.00
C GLY A 8 -10.33 -8.44 -6.48
N GLY A 9 -9.63 -9.33 -5.76
CA GLY A 9 -9.74 -9.44 -4.30
C GLY A 9 -9.37 -8.17 -3.52
N TYR A 10 -8.55 -7.31 -4.11
CA TYR A 10 -8.10 -6.05 -3.50
C TYR A 10 -9.23 -5.03 -3.26
N ILE A 11 -10.38 -5.16 -3.94
CA ILE A 11 -11.55 -4.27 -3.71
C ILE A 11 -12.17 -4.45 -2.32
N GLY A 12 -11.79 -5.51 -1.59
CA GLY A 12 -12.26 -5.73 -0.22
C GLY A 12 -11.91 -4.56 0.71
N VAL A 13 -10.82 -3.85 0.44
CA VAL A 13 -10.42 -2.66 1.21
C VAL A 13 -11.43 -1.52 1.03
N ASP A 14 -11.97 -1.32 -0.16
CA ASP A 14 -12.96 -0.29 -0.48
C ASP A 14 -14.25 -0.51 0.32
N ILE A 15 -14.71 -1.77 0.37
CA ILE A 15 -15.86 -2.20 1.15
C ILE A 15 -15.59 -1.95 2.64
N PHE A 16 -14.41 -2.33 3.11
CA PHE A 16 -13.96 -2.11 4.49
C PHE A 16 -13.98 -0.62 4.86
N LEU A 17 -13.40 0.25 4.04
CA LEU A 17 -13.36 1.70 4.30
C LEU A 17 -14.76 2.31 4.41
N VAL A 18 -15.71 1.89 3.57
CA VAL A 18 -17.12 2.33 3.68
C VAL A 18 -17.74 1.88 5.01
N ILE A 19 -17.58 0.60 5.36
CA ILE A 19 -18.11 0.05 6.62
C ILE A 19 -17.48 0.77 7.82
N SER A 20 -16.17 1.01 7.79
CA SER A 20 -15.42 1.72 8.82
C SER A 20 -15.90 3.15 9.02
N GLY A 21 -16.17 3.88 7.94
CA GLY A 21 -16.74 5.23 7.98
C GLY A 21 -18.17 5.25 8.54
N PHE A 22 -18.99 4.29 8.14
CA PHE A 22 -20.36 4.13 8.64
C PHE A 22 -20.40 3.82 10.13
N LEU A 23 -19.68 2.78 10.57
CA LEU A 23 -19.67 2.33 11.96
C LEU A 23 -19.18 3.42 12.88
N ILE A 24 -18.10 4.12 12.52
CA ILE A 24 -17.54 5.12 13.43
C ILE A 24 -18.44 6.33 13.59
N SER A 25 -19.03 6.76 12.48
CA SER A 25 -19.98 7.87 12.49
C SER A 25 -21.22 7.49 13.29
N ARG A 26 -21.73 6.27 13.11
CA ARG A 26 -22.91 5.82 13.88
C ARG A 26 -22.63 5.73 15.37
N LEU A 27 -21.44 5.26 15.77
CA LEU A 27 -21.04 5.22 17.19
C LEU A 27 -21.03 6.62 17.83
N LEU A 28 -20.49 7.62 17.14
CA LEU A 28 -20.43 9.00 17.62
C LEU A 28 -21.83 9.63 17.72
N LEU A 29 -22.65 9.44 16.68
CA LEU A 29 -24.01 9.93 16.63
C LEU A 29 -24.89 9.29 17.70
N ASP A 30 -24.78 7.97 17.89
CA ASP A 30 -25.50 7.24 18.92
C ASP A 30 -25.09 7.64 20.33
N GLU A 31 -23.80 7.93 20.57
CA GLU A 31 -23.32 8.47 21.84
C GLU A 31 -23.96 9.84 22.10
N PHE A 32 -23.88 10.75 21.13
CA PHE A 32 -24.46 12.08 21.22
C PHE A 32 -25.99 12.08 21.40
N GLU A 33 -26.72 11.23 20.66
CA GLU A 33 -28.17 11.07 20.79
C GLU A 33 -28.58 10.59 22.20
N LYS A 34 -27.74 9.79 22.86
CA LYS A 34 -28.03 9.22 24.19
C LYS A 34 -27.61 10.12 25.35
N THR A 35 -26.46 10.79 25.24
CA THR A 35 -25.83 11.52 26.36
C THR A 35 -25.81 13.03 26.17
N GLY A 36 -26.08 13.53 24.96
CA GLY A 36 -25.94 14.94 24.59
C GLY A 36 -24.49 15.41 24.43
N ALA A 37 -23.49 14.53 24.57
CA ALA A 37 -22.07 14.88 24.46
C ALA A 37 -21.22 13.71 23.95
N ILE A 38 -20.10 14.00 23.31
CA ILE A 38 -19.14 12.98 22.84
C ILE A 38 -17.90 13.00 23.72
N SER A 39 -17.50 11.83 24.24
CA SER A 39 -16.26 11.65 24.98
C SER A 39 -15.13 11.13 24.08
N LEU A 40 -14.36 12.04 23.46
CA LEU A 40 -13.19 11.67 22.64
C LEU A 40 -12.19 10.80 23.42
N ARG A 41 -11.98 11.11 24.70
CA ARG A 41 -11.09 10.34 25.56
C ARG A 41 -11.50 8.88 25.69
N GLN A 42 -12.79 8.61 25.92
CA GLN A 42 -13.29 7.24 26.06
C GLN A 42 -13.35 6.54 24.70
N PHE A 43 -13.66 7.29 23.64
CA PHE A 43 -13.63 6.82 22.26
C PHE A 43 -12.25 6.24 21.90
N TYR A 44 -11.18 7.02 22.04
CA TYR A 44 -9.82 6.55 21.73
C TYR A 44 -9.37 5.46 22.70
N ALA A 45 -9.74 5.53 23.98
CA ALA A 45 -9.41 4.47 24.94
C ALA A 45 -10.08 3.12 24.64
N ARG A 46 -11.28 3.10 24.03
CA ARG A 46 -11.92 1.85 23.55
C ARG A 46 -11.11 1.28 22.37
N ARG A 47 -10.66 2.15 21.48
CA ARG A 47 -9.97 1.78 20.25
C ARG A 47 -8.56 1.26 20.50
N VAL A 48 -7.79 1.96 21.34
CA VAL A 48 -6.47 1.51 21.82
C VAL A 48 -6.53 0.11 22.40
N ARG A 49 -7.51 -0.20 23.25
CA ARG A 49 -7.66 -1.55 23.85
C ARG A 49 -8.01 -2.65 22.85
N ARG A 50 -8.65 -2.28 21.74
CA ARG A 50 -9.09 -3.22 20.71
C ARG A 50 -7.98 -3.48 19.69
N LEU A 51 -7.25 -2.45 19.29
CA LEU A 51 -6.35 -2.50 18.14
C LEU A 51 -4.90 -2.77 18.53
N LEU A 52 -4.31 -1.86 19.31
CA LEU A 52 -2.86 -1.82 19.53
C LEU A 52 -2.24 -3.11 20.11
N PRO A 53 -2.82 -3.79 21.12
CA PRO A 53 -2.18 -4.97 21.70
C PRO A 53 -1.99 -6.12 20.71
N ILE A 54 -3.05 -6.47 19.96
CA ILE A 54 -2.97 -7.57 19.00
C ILE A 54 -2.19 -7.15 17.75
N SER A 55 -2.33 -5.92 17.26
CA SER A 55 -1.54 -5.46 16.12
C SER A 55 -0.05 -5.42 16.43
N SER A 56 0.35 -4.90 17.60
CA SER A 56 1.75 -4.92 18.03
C SER A 56 2.27 -6.34 18.20
N PHE A 57 1.47 -7.27 18.73
CA PHE A 57 1.86 -8.68 18.80
C PHE A 57 2.13 -9.27 17.41
N VAL A 58 1.22 -9.08 16.45
CA VAL A 58 1.42 -9.58 15.08
C VAL A 58 2.62 -8.92 14.41
N LEU A 59 2.82 -7.61 14.58
CA LEU A 59 3.99 -6.90 14.06
C LEU A 59 5.29 -7.48 14.60
N LEU A 60 5.37 -7.74 15.91
CA LEU A 60 6.59 -8.30 16.54
C LEU A 60 6.85 -9.74 16.12
N VAL A 61 5.81 -10.57 16.01
CA VAL A 61 5.96 -11.93 15.50
C VAL A 61 6.38 -11.90 14.03
N THR A 62 5.79 -11.02 13.23
CA THR A 62 6.17 -10.86 11.81
C THR A 62 7.59 -10.32 11.68
N ALA A 63 8.03 -9.43 12.57
CA ALA A 63 9.41 -8.97 12.64
C ALA A 63 10.37 -10.13 12.87
N LEU A 64 10.09 -10.95 13.89
CA LEU A 64 10.91 -12.10 14.23
C LEU A 64 10.96 -13.12 13.08
N LEU A 65 9.81 -13.47 12.51
CA LEU A 65 9.74 -14.37 11.36
C LEU A 65 10.46 -13.78 10.14
N GLY A 66 10.33 -12.48 9.91
CA GLY A 66 10.98 -11.79 8.81
C GLY A 66 12.50 -11.78 8.94
N LEU A 67 13.05 -11.66 10.15
CA LEU A 67 14.50 -11.78 10.39
C LEU A 67 15.04 -13.19 10.08
N ILE A 68 14.20 -14.22 10.13
CA ILE A 68 14.58 -15.61 9.88
C ILE A 68 14.37 -15.99 8.40
N ILE A 69 13.31 -15.46 7.78
CA ILE A 69 12.82 -15.91 6.47
C ILE A 69 13.22 -14.98 5.33
N LEU A 70 13.26 -13.65 5.55
CA LEU A 70 13.52 -12.70 4.48
C LEU A 70 15.02 -12.60 4.18
N GLU A 71 15.31 -12.22 2.93
CA GLU A 71 16.66 -11.93 2.48
C GLU A 71 17.25 -10.71 3.22
N PRO A 72 18.56 -10.70 3.54
CA PRO A 72 19.18 -9.61 4.30
C PRO A 72 18.96 -8.21 3.73
N THR A 73 18.87 -8.08 2.41
CA THR A 73 18.63 -6.80 1.71
C THR A 73 17.23 -6.23 1.96
N ARG A 74 16.26 -7.05 2.42
CA ARG A 74 14.88 -6.64 2.71
C ARG A 74 14.61 -6.39 4.19
N ILE A 75 15.51 -6.81 5.07
CA ILE A 75 15.31 -6.70 6.52
C ILE A 75 15.23 -5.23 6.96
N ASN A 76 16.08 -4.36 6.42
CA ASN A 76 16.04 -2.93 6.77
C ASN A 76 14.70 -2.30 6.36
N ASN A 77 14.19 -2.67 5.18
CA ASN A 77 12.88 -2.23 4.70
C ASN A 77 11.74 -2.76 5.58
N LEU A 78 11.84 -3.99 6.09
CA LEU A 78 10.89 -4.56 7.05
C LEU A 78 10.90 -3.78 8.37
N GLY A 79 12.09 -3.43 8.88
CA GLY A 79 12.22 -2.58 10.07
C GLY A 79 11.46 -1.26 9.90
N ASP A 80 11.60 -0.66 8.71
CA ASP A 80 10.93 0.58 8.37
C ASP A 80 9.41 0.45 8.32
N ASP A 81 8.95 -0.65 7.72
CA ASP A 81 7.53 -0.96 7.65
C ASP A 81 6.96 -1.16 9.06
N ILE A 82 7.69 -1.80 9.98
CA ILE A 82 7.23 -2.12 11.33
C ILE A 82 7.05 -0.86 12.17
N TRP A 83 8.03 0.04 12.18
CA TRP A 83 7.89 1.28 12.97
C TRP A 83 6.79 2.16 12.38
N ALA A 84 6.67 2.23 11.04
CA ALA A 84 5.62 2.98 10.37
C ALA A 84 4.22 2.38 10.61
N ALA A 85 4.09 1.05 10.62
CA ALA A 85 2.84 0.37 10.96
C ALA A 85 2.47 0.61 12.43
N GLY A 86 3.44 0.62 13.34
CA GLY A 86 3.25 0.95 14.76
C GLY A 86 2.71 2.37 14.99
N LEU A 87 3.07 3.32 14.12
CA LEU A 87 2.59 4.71 14.15
C LEU A 87 1.31 4.94 13.34
N PHE A 88 0.75 3.92 12.69
CA PHE A 88 -0.33 4.08 11.70
C PHE A 88 0.04 5.07 10.57
N SER A 89 1.29 4.99 10.09
CA SER A 89 1.84 5.78 8.98
C SER A 89 2.39 4.92 7.84
N ALA A 90 2.21 3.59 7.90
CA ALA A 90 2.71 2.65 6.88
C ALA A 90 2.24 2.99 5.47
N ASN A 91 1.04 3.56 5.31
CA ASN A 91 0.54 3.98 4.00
C ASN A 91 1.42 5.04 3.32
N ILE A 92 2.08 5.92 4.08
CA ILE A 92 3.00 6.94 3.54
C ILE A 92 4.27 6.27 3.02
N VAL A 93 4.83 5.34 3.80
CA VAL A 93 6.03 4.56 3.43
C VAL A 93 5.77 3.72 2.17
N PHE A 94 4.63 3.04 2.09
CA PHE A 94 4.29 2.27 0.90
C PHE A 94 3.95 3.17 -0.29
N ALA A 95 3.32 4.33 -0.08
CA ALA A 95 3.07 5.30 -1.13
C ALA A 95 4.37 5.80 -1.77
N SER A 96 5.38 6.12 -0.96
CA SER A 96 6.67 6.58 -1.45
C SER A 96 7.49 5.47 -2.11
N ARG A 97 7.47 4.24 -1.56
CA ARG A 97 8.19 3.08 -2.12
C ARG A 97 7.56 2.50 -3.38
N GLY A 98 6.24 2.59 -3.55
CA GLY A 98 5.56 2.06 -4.74
C GLY A 98 5.90 2.80 -6.05
N ALA A 99 6.69 3.89 -5.99
CA ALA A 99 7.32 4.50 -7.15
C ALA A 99 8.63 3.78 -7.59
N ASP A 100 9.20 2.92 -6.73
CA ASP A 100 10.42 2.18 -7.01
C ASP A 100 10.12 0.95 -7.88
N TYR A 101 10.14 1.14 -9.21
CA TYR A 101 9.96 0.10 -10.23
C TYR A 101 10.82 -1.16 -10.00
N LEU A 102 12.02 -1.00 -9.42
CA LEU A 102 12.96 -2.09 -9.11
C LEU A 102 12.41 -3.12 -8.11
N ASN A 103 11.39 -2.78 -7.31
CA ASN A 103 10.78 -3.68 -6.33
C ASN A 103 9.51 -4.37 -6.84
N SER A 104 9.08 -4.12 -8.08
CA SER A 104 7.78 -4.58 -8.60
C SER A 104 7.69 -6.10 -8.83
N GLU A 105 8.82 -6.79 -8.97
CA GLU A 105 8.89 -8.25 -9.15
C GLU A 105 9.13 -9.02 -7.83
N LEU A 106 9.44 -8.32 -6.74
CA LEU A 106 9.66 -8.94 -5.43
C LEU A 106 8.33 -9.14 -4.70
N PRO A 107 8.22 -10.19 -3.85
CA PRO A 107 7.07 -10.32 -2.98
C PRO A 107 6.86 -9.06 -2.14
N PRO A 108 5.60 -8.62 -1.96
CA PRO A 108 5.26 -7.44 -1.17
C PRO A 108 5.78 -7.54 0.27
N SER A 109 5.76 -6.43 1.00
CA SER A 109 6.09 -6.46 2.43
C SER A 109 5.14 -7.41 3.18
N PRO A 110 5.62 -8.26 4.11
CA PRO A 110 4.78 -9.12 4.93
C PRO A 110 3.73 -8.36 5.77
N ILE A 111 3.89 -7.05 5.94
CA ILE A 111 2.93 -6.21 6.66
C ILE A 111 2.30 -5.14 5.77
N GLN A 112 2.36 -5.30 4.44
CA GLN A 112 1.86 -4.29 3.50
C GLN A 112 0.42 -3.89 3.78
N HIS A 113 -0.47 -4.86 4.01
CA HIS A 113 -1.87 -4.64 4.35
C HIS A 113 -2.11 -3.66 5.53
N PHE A 114 -1.14 -3.36 6.41
CA PHE A 114 -1.28 -2.32 7.44
C PHE A 114 -1.51 -0.91 6.87
N TRP A 115 -1.25 -0.69 5.58
CA TRP A 115 -1.52 0.58 4.92
C TRP A 115 -2.99 1.02 5.07
N SER A 116 -3.94 0.09 4.91
CA SER A 116 -5.36 0.45 4.93
C SER A 116 -5.83 0.75 6.36
N LEU A 117 -5.25 0.06 7.35
CA LEU A 117 -5.44 0.32 8.77
C LEU A 117 -4.87 1.67 9.16
N ALA A 118 -3.73 2.09 8.59
CA ALA A 118 -3.18 3.42 8.77
C ALA A 118 -4.12 4.51 8.23
N VAL A 119 -4.63 4.35 7.00
CA VAL A 119 -5.64 5.27 6.40
C VAL A 119 -6.90 5.35 7.27
N GLU A 120 -7.39 4.20 7.73
CA GLU A 120 -8.55 4.11 8.61
C GLU A 120 -8.32 4.86 9.93
N GLU A 121 -7.21 4.61 10.64
CA GLU A 121 -6.93 5.25 11.92
C GLU A 121 -6.64 6.76 11.78
N GLN A 122 -6.03 7.20 10.66
CA GLN A 122 -5.89 8.63 10.34
C GLN A 122 -7.27 9.30 10.18
N PHE A 123 -8.19 8.66 9.46
CA PHE A 123 -9.56 9.15 9.37
C PHE A 123 -10.25 9.17 10.75
N TYR A 124 -9.97 8.17 11.59
CA TYR A 124 -10.49 8.11 12.95
C TYR A 124 -9.87 9.08 13.94
N LEU A 125 -8.74 9.69 13.61
CA LEU A 125 -8.22 10.83 14.35
C LEU A 125 -8.94 12.12 13.93
N ILE A 126 -9.15 12.30 12.63
CA ILE A 126 -9.72 13.51 12.04
C ILE A 126 -11.22 13.60 12.28
N TRP A 127 -11.98 12.57 11.91
CA TRP A 127 -13.44 12.61 11.83
C TRP A 127 -14.14 12.84 13.19
N PRO A 128 -13.83 12.10 14.28
CA PRO A 128 -14.43 12.35 15.58
C PRO A 128 -14.11 13.74 16.11
N THR A 129 -12.90 14.24 15.84
CA THR A 129 -12.45 15.58 16.23
C THR A 129 -13.24 16.66 15.50
N VAL A 130 -13.44 16.50 14.18
CA VAL A 130 -14.28 17.40 13.37
C VAL A 130 -15.72 17.40 13.88
N ILE A 131 -16.32 16.23 14.11
CA ILE A 131 -17.70 16.14 14.63
C ILE A 131 -17.80 16.78 16.02
N PHE A 132 -16.84 16.53 16.92
CA PHE A 132 -16.79 17.14 18.23
C PHE A 132 -16.74 18.68 18.14
N ILE A 133 -15.85 19.22 17.31
CA ILE A 133 -15.72 20.67 17.08
C ILE A 133 -17.04 21.25 16.53
N LEU A 134 -17.66 20.59 15.55
CA LEU A 134 -18.94 21.03 14.99
C LEU A 134 -20.06 21.04 16.04
N LEU A 135 -20.13 20.02 16.90
CA LEU A 135 -21.13 19.96 17.97
C LEU A 135 -20.96 21.11 18.97
N VAL A 136 -19.73 21.48 19.30
CA VAL A 136 -19.42 22.57 20.26
C VAL A 136 -19.64 23.95 19.62
N LEU A 137 -19.12 24.17 18.41
CA LEU A 137 -19.08 25.49 17.77
C LEU A 137 -20.34 25.81 16.96
N ALA A 138 -20.81 24.88 16.13
CA ALA A 138 -21.93 25.13 15.23
C ALA A 138 -23.30 24.85 15.85
N LYS A 139 -23.34 24.19 17.02
CA LYS A 139 -24.55 23.89 17.81
C LYS A 139 -25.69 23.45 16.89
N LYS A 140 -26.81 24.18 16.82
CA LYS A 140 -27.99 23.77 16.01
C LYS A 140 -27.72 23.53 14.51
N TYR A 141 -26.65 24.10 13.95
CA TYR A 141 -26.30 23.92 12.53
C TYR A 141 -25.28 22.81 12.27
N TRP A 142 -24.76 22.15 13.32
CA TRP A 142 -23.67 21.16 13.21
C TRP A 142 -23.95 20.11 12.14
N ARG A 143 -25.18 19.60 12.07
CA ARG A 143 -25.56 18.52 11.15
C ARG A 143 -25.56 18.97 9.69
N HIS A 144 -26.04 20.18 9.41
CA HIS A 144 -26.04 20.73 8.04
C HIS A 144 -24.62 20.97 7.56
N ILE A 145 -23.78 21.57 8.42
CA ILE A 145 -22.37 21.82 8.11
C ILE A 145 -21.61 20.50 7.92
N ALA A 146 -21.84 19.50 8.80
CA ALA A 146 -21.23 18.19 8.67
C ALA A 146 -21.60 17.50 7.35
N LEU A 147 -22.88 17.57 6.93
CA LEU A 147 -23.33 16.99 5.67
C LEU A 147 -22.66 17.68 4.45
N VAL A 148 -22.65 19.01 4.42
CA VAL A 148 -22.02 19.77 3.33
C VAL A 148 -20.51 19.51 3.28
N ALA A 149 -19.83 19.53 4.42
CA ALA A 149 -18.41 19.25 4.51
C ALA A 149 -18.07 17.81 4.06
N THR A 150 -18.92 16.85 4.41
CA THR A 150 -18.73 15.44 3.99
C THR A 150 -18.93 15.28 2.49
N LEU A 151 -19.95 15.91 1.90
CA LEU A 151 -20.17 15.92 0.45
C LEU A 151 -19.00 16.57 -0.30
N ALA A 152 -18.50 17.70 0.22
CA ALA A 152 -17.32 18.37 -0.33
C ALA A 152 -16.07 17.47 -0.24
N ALA A 153 -15.85 16.80 0.90
CA ALA A 153 -14.75 15.86 1.07
C ALA A 153 -14.83 14.66 0.11
N ILE A 154 -16.03 14.11 -0.12
CA ILE A 154 -16.27 13.07 -1.13
C ILE A 154 -15.88 13.58 -2.51
N ALA A 155 -16.38 14.75 -2.91
CA ALA A 155 -16.13 15.30 -4.24
C ALA A 155 -14.63 15.58 -4.48
N VAL A 156 -13.95 16.22 -3.52
CA VAL A 156 -12.52 16.55 -3.62
C VAL A 156 -11.66 15.30 -3.63
N SER A 157 -11.91 14.35 -2.73
CA SER A 157 -11.13 13.11 -2.64
C SER A 157 -11.35 12.20 -3.84
N LEU A 158 -12.58 12.09 -4.36
CA LEU A 158 -12.88 11.35 -5.59
C LEU A 158 -12.24 12.00 -6.81
N TRP A 159 -12.28 13.34 -6.92
CA TRP A 159 -11.61 14.06 -7.99
C TRP A 159 -10.09 13.85 -7.95
N ALA A 160 -9.48 13.92 -6.76
CA ALA A 160 -8.06 13.63 -6.57
C ALA A 160 -7.73 12.18 -6.97
N SER A 161 -8.54 11.20 -6.55
CA SER A 161 -8.41 9.80 -6.98
C SER A 161 -8.42 9.67 -8.51
N TRP A 162 -9.41 10.25 -9.18
CA TRP A 162 -9.54 10.15 -10.63
C TRP A 162 -8.37 10.80 -11.38
N LYS A 163 -7.95 12.00 -10.95
CA LYS A 163 -6.86 12.74 -11.61
C LYS A 163 -5.48 12.18 -11.31
N GLN A 164 -5.23 11.70 -10.09
CA GLN A 164 -3.92 11.25 -9.66
C GLN A 164 -3.65 9.79 -10.04
N THR A 165 -4.66 8.92 -10.15
CA THR A 165 -4.45 7.47 -10.40
C THR A 165 -3.61 7.19 -11.65
N PRO A 166 -3.82 7.85 -12.80
CA PRO A 166 -2.99 7.61 -14.00
C PRO A 166 -1.55 8.11 -13.86
N LEU A 167 -1.29 9.08 -12.97
CA LEU A 167 -0.02 9.80 -12.86
C LEU A 167 0.85 9.26 -11.71
N HIS A 168 0.23 8.98 -10.58
CA HIS A 168 0.86 8.46 -9.36
C HIS A 168 -0.01 7.33 -8.77
N PRO A 169 0.03 6.12 -9.36
CA PRO A 169 -0.82 5.01 -8.95
C PRO A 169 -0.56 4.59 -7.49
N SER A 170 0.70 4.58 -7.05
CA SER A 170 1.08 4.25 -5.66
C SER A 170 0.43 5.19 -4.63
N TRP A 171 0.62 6.51 -4.79
CA TRP A 171 0.00 7.52 -3.92
C TRP A 171 -1.52 7.51 -3.99
N SER A 172 -2.09 7.16 -5.15
CA SER A 172 -3.54 7.05 -5.29
C SER A 172 -4.10 5.83 -4.55
N TYR A 173 -3.36 4.71 -4.55
CA TYR A 173 -3.76 3.47 -3.90
C TYR A 173 -3.65 3.56 -2.37
N TYR A 174 -2.53 4.06 -1.85
CA TYR A 174 -2.23 4.11 -0.41
C TYR A 174 -2.66 5.42 0.29
N GLY A 175 -2.86 6.50 -0.46
CA GLY A 175 -3.10 7.83 0.09
C GLY A 175 -4.45 8.00 0.78
N LEU A 176 -4.47 8.66 1.95
CA LEU A 176 -5.73 9.05 2.59
C LEU A 176 -6.51 10.04 1.73
N HIS A 177 -5.83 11.00 1.08
CA HIS A 177 -6.48 12.05 0.30
C HIS A 177 -7.24 11.52 -0.93
N THR A 178 -6.82 10.40 -1.53
CA THR A 178 -7.50 9.74 -2.66
C THR A 178 -8.50 8.67 -2.22
N ARG A 179 -8.42 8.17 -0.98
CA ARG A 179 -9.29 7.09 -0.46
C ARG A 179 -10.33 7.57 0.56
N ALA A 180 -10.19 8.78 1.10
CA ALA A 180 -11.09 9.34 2.11
C ALA A 180 -12.55 9.40 1.68
N TRP A 181 -12.85 9.59 0.38
CA TRP A 181 -14.22 9.64 -0.12
C TRP A 181 -15.03 8.38 0.23
N GLN A 182 -14.40 7.21 0.35
CA GLN A 182 -15.06 5.94 0.67
C GLN A 182 -15.52 5.90 2.14
N LEU A 183 -14.63 6.30 3.04
CA LEU A 183 -14.94 6.50 4.47
C LEU A 183 -16.04 7.56 4.62
N CYS A 184 -15.95 8.67 3.87
CA CYS A 184 -16.95 9.72 3.88
C CYS A 184 -18.31 9.27 3.33
N CYS A 185 -18.37 8.39 2.31
CA CYS A 185 -19.61 7.78 1.85
C CYS A 185 -20.30 6.98 2.97
N GLY A 186 -19.54 6.18 3.72
CA GLY A 186 -20.04 5.49 4.91
C GLY A 186 -20.54 6.47 5.97
N ALA A 187 -19.77 7.52 6.25
CA ALA A 187 -20.15 8.56 7.21
C ALA A 187 -21.43 9.33 6.82
N LEU A 188 -21.56 9.67 5.53
CA LEU A 188 -22.74 10.30 4.96
C LEU A 188 -23.97 9.40 5.13
N LEU A 189 -23.82 8.10 4.83
CA LEU A 189 -24.89 7.13 5.04
C LEU A 189 -25.30 7.07 6.52
N ALA A 190 -24.35 7.03 7.46
CA ALA A 190 -24.64 7.01 8.90
C ALA A 190 -25.38 8.27 9.39
N MET A 191 -25.08 9.44 8.81
CA MET A 191 -25.75 10.70 9.17
C MET A 191 -27.14 10.86 8.55
N THR A 192 -27.40 10.22 7.41
CA THR A 192 -28.67 10.33 6.67
C THR A 192 -29.65 9.22 7.05
N THR A 193 -29.15 8.03 7.37
CA THR A 193 -29.98 6.92 7.85
C THR A 193 -30.49 7.19 9.26
N ARG A 194 -31.82 7.29 9.41
CA ARG A 194 -32.46 7.33 10.72
C ARG A 194 -32.96 5.93 11.09
N LYS A 195 -32.85 5.56 12.37
CA LYS A 195 -33.33 4.27 12.92
C LYS A 195 -34.80 3.96 12.59
N THR A 196 -35.60 4.99 12.30
CA THR A 196 -37.05 4.90 12.06
C THR A 196 -37.45 4.77 10.59
N LEU A 197 -36.53 5.03 9.65
CA LEU A 197 -36.80 4.93 8.21
C LEU A 197 -36.33 3.58 7.70
N ILE A 198 -37.25 2.62 7.68
CA ILE A 198 -37.03 1.31 7.08
C ILE A 198 -37.30 1.44 5.57
N PRO A 199 -36.32 1.14 4.68
CA PRO A 199 -36.56 1.19 3.25
C PRO A 199 -37.65 0.21 2.82
N HIS A 200 -38.40 0.57 1.77
CA HIS A 200 -39.44 -0.30 1.23
C HIS A 200 -38.85 -1.67 0.86
N ARG A 201 -39.48 -2.77 1.32
CA ARG A 201 -38.89 -4.13 1.27
C ARG A 201 -38.40 -4.54 -0.12
N LEU A 202 -39.17 -4.23 -1.17
CA LEU A 202 -38.77 -4.54 -2.55
C LEU A 202 -37.56 -3.74 -3.00
N ALA A 203 -37.50 -2.44 -2.67
CA ALA A 203 -36.38 -1.58 -3.02
C ALA A 203 -35.10 -2.01 -2.25
N ALA A 204 -35.23 -2.31 -0.96
CA ALA A 204 -34.13 -2.83 -0.14
C ALA A 204 -33.60 -4.17 -0.68
N THR A 205 -34.50 -5.08 -1.09
CA THR A 205 -34.15 -6.35 -1.71
C THR A 205 -33.42 -6.16 -3.03
N ALA A 206 -33.96 -5.34 -3.93
CA ALA A 206 -33.36 -5.05 -5.22
C ALA A 206 -31.95 -4.45 -5.06
N VAL A 207 -31.80 -3.41 -4.22
CA VAL A 207 -30.51 -2.75 -3.98
C VAL A 207 -29.48 -3.70 -3.38
N ALA A 208 -29.88 -4.58 -2.47
CA ALA A 208 -28.95 -5.50 -1.85
C ALA A 208 -28.43 -6.57 -2.82
N TRP A 209 -29.32 -7.17 -3.64
CA TRP A 209 -28.91 -8.12 -4.67
C TRP A 209 -28.06 -7.48 -5.78
N THR A 210 -28.43 -6.28 -6.24
CA THR A 210 -27.59 -5.56 -7.23
C THR A 210 -26.23 -5.21 -6.65
N SER A 211 -26.16 -4.86 -5.36
CA SER A 211 -24.88 -4.60 -4.69
C SER A 211 -24.01 -5.86 -4.57
N LEU A 212 -24.59 -7.02 -4.22
CA LEU A 212 -23.85 -8.29 -4.22
C LEU A 212 -23.33 -8.64 -5.62
N LEU A 213 -24.17 -8.49 -6.64
CA LEU A 213 -23.79 -8.76 -8.02
C LEU A 213 -22.68 -7.81 -8.48
N ALA A 214 -22.73 -6.54 -8.09
CA ALA A 214 -21.68 -5.57 -8.39
C ALA A 214 -20.34 -5.91 -7.71
N ILE A 215 -20.37 -6.38 -6.46
CA ILE A 215 -19.17 -6.87 -5.75
C ILE A 215 -18.61 -8.11 -6.45
N ALA A 216 -19.47 -9.10 -6.75
CA ALA A 216 -19.06 -10.32 -7.45
C ALA A 216 -18.49 -10.01 -8.85
N TYR A 217 -19.11 -9.07 -9.58
CA TYR A 217 -18.63 -8.58 -10.86
C TYR A 217 -17.22 -7.98 -10.74
N ALA A 218 -17.01 -7.04 -9.81
CA ALA A 218 -15.71 -6.43 -9.61
C ALA A 218 -14.65 -7.45 -9.16
N MET A 219 -15.01 -8.41 -8.29
CA MET A 219 -14.12 -9.48 -7.84
C MET A 219 -13.63 -10.39 -8.99
N TYR A 220 -14.48 -10.64 -10.00
CA TYR A 220 -14.17 -11.53 -11.12
C TYR A 220 -13.55 -10.82 -12.33
N THR A 221 -13.91 -9.55 -12.55
CA THR A 221 -13.50 -8.80 -13.76
C THR A 221 -12.31 -7.89 -13.54
N TYR A 222 -12.05 -7.44 -12.31
CA TYR A 222 -10.93 -6.55 -12.03
C TYR A 222 -9.63 -7.36 -11.89
N ASP A 223 -8.55 -6.82 -12.43
CA ASP A 223 -7.24 -7.47 -12.49
C ASP A 223 -6.10 -6.44 -12.43
N ASN A 224 -4.87 -6.89 -12.62
CA ASN A 224 -3.68 -6.03 -12.58
C ASN A 224 -3.62 -4.98 -13.72
N SER A 225 -4.45 -5.11 -14.76
CA SER A 225 -4.56 -4.12 -15.84
C SER A 225 -5.58 -3.01 -15.53
N THR A 226 -6.40 -3.21 -14.49
CA THR A 226 -7.44 -2.26 -14.09
C THR A 226 -6.80 -1.03 -13.46
N VAL A 227 -7.03 0.15 -14.05
CA VAL A 227 -6.59 1.44 -13.49
C VAL A 227 -7.31 1.71 -12.17
N PHE A 228 -6.62 1.47 -11.06
CA PHE A 228 -7.21 1.45 -9.72
C PHE A 228 -6.41 2.33 -8.74
N PRO A 229 -7.06 3.06 -7.81
CA PRO A 229 -8.49 3.08 -7.51
C PRO A 229 -9.35 3.83 -8.52
N GLY A 230 -8.91 5.00 -9.01
CA GLY A 230 -9.56 5.74 -10.08
C GLY A 230 -11.09 5.80 -9.98
N THR A 231 -11.76 5.64 -11.12
CA THR A 231 -13.22 5.47 -11.20
C THR A 231 -13.66 4.03 -10.94
N ALA A 232 -12.78 3.04 -11.10
CA ALA A 232 -13.08 1.64 -10.85
C ALA A 232 -13.54 1.39 -9.40
N ALA A 233 -12.96 2.11 -8.43
CA ALA A 233 -13.36 2.04 -7.02
C ALA A 233 -14.82 2.50 -6.75
N LEU A 234 -15.51 3.16 -7.69
CA LEU A 234 -16.93 3.50 -7.56
C LEU A 234 -17.81 2.26 -7.38
N VAL A 235 -17.53 1.19 -8.13
CA VAL A 235 -18.34 -0.03 -8.10
C VAL A 235 -18.36 -0.67 -6.71
N PRO A 236 -17.22 -1.06 -6.11
CA PRO A 236 -17.22 -1.65 -4.77
C PRO A 236 -17.70 -0.67 -3.69
N THR A 237 -17.42 0.63 -3.84
CA THR A 237 -17.83 1.65 -2.85
C THR A 237 -19.34 1.83 -2.82
N LEU A 238 -19.98 2.03 -3.98
CA LEU A 238 -21.43 2.20 -4.07
C LEU A 238 -22.17 0.92 -3.72
N ALA A 239 -21.62 -0.25 -4.07
CA ALA A 239 -22.17 -1.53 -3.65
C ALA A 239 -22.13 -1.70 -2.13
N ALA A 240 -21.03 -1.34 -1.46
CA ALA A 240 -20.95 -1.37 0.00
C ALA A 240 -21.96 -0.41 0.64
N VAL A 241 -22.13 0.81 0.11
CA VAL A 241 -23.15 1.76 0.55
C VAL A 241 -24.56 1.19 0.37
N GLY A 242 -24.86 0.58 -0.79
CA GLY A 242 -26.14 -0.05 -1.09
C GLY A 242 -26.48 -1.20 -0.14
N LEU A 243 -25.51 -2.07 0.15
CA LEU A 243 -25.65 -3.14 1.13
C LEU A 243 -25.98 -2.60 2.52
N LEU A 244 -25.25 -1.60 3.00
CA LEU A 244 -25.51 -0.98 4.31
C LEU A 244 -26.88 -0.28 4.36
N TRP A 245 -27.25 0.42 3.29
CA TRP A 245 -28.55 1.09 3.17
C TRP A 245 -29.73 0.12 3.23
N SER A 246 -29.57 -1.09 2.70
CA SER A 246 -30.61 -2.14 2.73
C SER A 246 -30.95 -2.65 4.14
N GLN A 247 -30.10 -2.37 5.15
CA GLN A 247 -30.28 -2.76 6.55
C GLN A 247 -30.60 -4.25 6.77
N GLY A 248 -30.17 -5.15 5.87
CA GLY A 248 -30.48 -6.57 6.00
C GLY A 248 -31.94 -6.95 5.73
N ASN A 249 -32.76 -6.04 5.17
CA ASN A 249 -34.15 -6.31 4.77
C ASN A 249 -34.25 -6.77 3.30
N TRP A 250 -33.90 -8.03 3.06
CA TRP A 250 -33.91 -8.66 1.74
C TRP A 250 -34.21 -10.16 1.87
N PHE A 251 -35.02 -10.70 0.96
CA PHE A 251 -35.39 -12.11 0.97
C PHE A 251 -34.14 -13.00 0.80
N GLY A 252 -33.88 -13.89 1.76
CA GLY A 252 -32.86 -14.95 1.68
C GLY A 252 -31.47 -14.62 2.25
N SER A 253 -31.16 -13.36 2.52
CA SER A 253 -29.80 -12.94 2.91
C SER A 253 -29.43 -13.13 4.38
N LYS A 254 -30.42 -13.13 5.29
CA LYS A 254 -30.21 -13.55 6.68
C LYS A 254 -29.62 -14.97 6.72
N ILE A 255 -29.91 -15.80 5.73
CA ILE A 255 -29.35 -17.15 5.64
C ILE A 255 -27.84 -17.11 5.31
N ILE A 256 -27.40 -16.17 4.48
CA ILE A 256 -26.01 -16.09 3.99
C ILE A 256 -25.11 -15.26 4.91
N LEU A 257 -25.59 -14.13 5.43
CA LEU A 257 -24.77 -13.17 6.20
C LEU A 257 -25.06 -13.16 7.71
N ASP A 258 -26.19 -13.72 8.15
CA ASP A 258 -26.59 -13.77 9.56
C ASP A 258 -26.46 -15.18 10.17
N ASN A 259 -25.70 -16.07 9.51
CA ASN A 259 -25.39 -17.39 10.07
C ASN A 259 -24.21 -17.34 11.05
N SER A 260 -24.09 -18.39 11.85
CA SER A 260 -23.07 -18.50 12.91
C SER A 260 -21.65 -18.41 12.38
N VAL A 261 -21.37 -18.90 11.17
CA VAL A 261 -20.04 -18.84 10.54
C VAL A 261 -19.71 -17.41 10.14
N ALA A 262 -20.63 -16.72 9.46
CA ALA A 262 -20.45 -15.32 9.07
C ALA A 262 -20.26 -14.42 10.29
N GLN A 263 -21.04 -14.62 11.35
CA GLN A 263 -20.87 -13.90 12.62
C GLN A 263 -19.55 -14.25 13.31
N TRP A 264 -19.12 -15.52 13.27
CA TRP A 264 -17.83 -15.95 13.80
C TRP A 264 -16.68 -15.24 13.08
N ILE A 265 -16.67 -15.24 11.75
CA ILE A 265 -15.67 -14.54 10.92
C ILE A 265 -15.71 -13.04 11.22
N GLY A 266 -16.90 -12.43 11.21
CA GLY A 266 -17.07 -11.00 11.46
C GLY A 266 -16.57 -10.56 12.84
N SER A 267 -16.78 -11.39 13.87
CA SER A 267 -16.31 -11.11 15.23
C SER A 267 -14.77 -11.16 15.39
N ARG A 268 -14.09 -11.83 14.47
CA ARG A 268 -12.62 -12.05 14.43
C ARG A 268 -11.94 -11.36 13.27
N SER A 269 -12.69 -10.63 12.45
CA SER A 269 -12.23 -10.05 11.18
C SER A 269 -10.96 -9.23 11.35
N TYR A 270 -10.83 -8.50 12.46
CA TYR A 270 -9.61 -7.75 12.77
C TYR A 270 -8.39 -8.66 13.00
N SER A 271 -8.52 -9.70 13.84
CA SER A 271 -7.43 -10.66 14.06
C SER A 271 -7.11 -11.47 12.79
N ILE A 272 -8.11 -11.80 11.96
CA ILE A 272 -7.92 -12.45 10.64
C ILE A 272 -7.16 -11.52 9.70
N TYR A 273 -7.56 -10.25 9.66
CA TYR A 273 -6.92 -9.23 8.85
C TYR A 273 -5.43 -9.08 9.19
N LEU A 274 -5.06 -9.10 10.47
CA LEU A 274 -3.65 -8.97 10.86
C LEU A 274 -2.80 -10.18 10.47
N TRP A 275 -3.31 -11.41 10.63
CA TRP A 275 -2.52 -12.63 10.43
C TRP A 275 -2.47 -13.16 9.00
N HIS A 276 -3.51 -12.92 8.18
CA HIS A 276 -3.60 -13.56 6.87
C HIS A 276 -2.45 -13.17 5.94
N TRP A 277 -2.13 -11.88 5.85
CA TRP A 277 -1.17 -11.37 4.87
C TRP A 277 0.28 -11.71 5.22
N PRO A 278 0.77 -11.52 6.47
CA PRO A 278 2.15 -11.92 6.81
C PRO A 278 2.41 -13.40 6.53
N LEU A 279 1.48 -14.27 6.89
CA LEU A 279 1.64 -15.71 6.70
C LEU A 279 1.61 -16.09 5.22
N ILE A 280 0.74 -15.47 4.43
CA ILE A 280 0.71 -15.67 2.97
C ILE A 280 2.05 -15.23 2.34
N VAL A 281 2.50 -14.01 2.62
CA VAL A 281 3.73 -13.47 2.01
C VAL A 281 4.98 -14.25 2.42
N LEU A 282 5.08 -14.64 3.70
CA LEU A 282 6.21 -15.43 4.18
C LEU A 282 6.18 -16.86 3.61
N ALA A 283 5.00 -17.44 3.42
CA ALA A 283 4.85 -18.75 2.80
C ALA A 283 5.29 -18.75 1.32
N ILE A 284 4.91 -17.72 0.57
CA ILE A 284 5.33 -17.50 -0.83
C ILE A 284 6.86 -17.37 -0.90
N THR A 285 7.46 -16.60 0.02
CA THR A 285 8.93 -16.43 0.10
C THR A 285 9.68 -17.76 0.32
N LEU A 286 9.09 -18.72 1.06
CA LEU A 286 9.78 -19.96 1.45
C LEU A 286 9.72 -21.11 0.43
N ARG A 287 8.59 -21.30 -0.26
CA ARG A 287 8.34 -22.54 -1.03
C ARG A 287 7.79 -22.31 -2.44
N ASN A 288 7.89 -21.08 -2.96
CA ASN A 288 7.19 -20.63 -4.17
C ASN A 288 5.66 -20.79 -4.06
N ASP A 289 4.92 -20.29 -5.04
CA ASP A 289 3.45 -20.15 -5.06
C ASP A 289 2.66 -21.47 -5.17
N ASP A 290 3.04 -22.52 -4.42
CA ASP A 290 2.32 -23.79 -4.42
C ASP A 290 0.96 -23.67 -3.69
N LYS A 291 -0.08 -24.32 -4.25
CA LYS A 291 -1.45 -24.23 -3.71
C LYS A 291 -1.59 -24.80 -2.30
N ALA A 292 -0.83 -25.84 -1.96
CA ALA A 292 -0.92 -26.48 -0.65
C ALA A 292 -0.35 -25.55 0.44
N THR A 293 0.80 -24.94 0.18
CA THR A 293 1.43 -23.92 1.02
C THR A 293 0.51 -22.73 1.26
N MET A 294 -0.17 -22.25 0.21
CA MET A 294 -1.16 -21.17 0.34
C MET A 294 -2.37 -21.54 1.22
N VAL A 295 -2.95 -22.72 1.02
CA VAL A 295 -4.05 -23.22 1.85
C VAL A 295 -3.59 -23.40 3.30
N SER A 296 -2.40 -23.95 3.53
CA SER A 296 -1.80 -24.09 4.86
C SER A 296 -1.59 -22.74 5.54
N ALA A 297 -1.11 -21.71 4.80
CA ALA A 297 -0.94 -20.37 5.33
C ALA A 297 -2.27 -19.73 5.77
N VAL A 298 -3.34 -19.89 4.97
CA VAL A 298 -4.69 -19.41 5.31
C VAL A 298 -5.25 -20.14 6.54
N LEU A 299 -5.11 -21.46 6.61
CA LEU A 299 -5.57 -22.24 7.77
C LEU A 299 -4.80 -21.85 9.03
N LEU A 300 -3.48 -21.68 8.93
CA LEU A 300 -2.64 -21.22 10.03
C LEU A 300 -3.05 -19.81 10.47
N ALA A 301 -3.35 -18.91 9.53
CA ALA A 301 -3.88 -17.58 9.84
C ALA A 301 -5.16 -17.67 10.66
N LEU A 302 -6.14 -18.48 10.25
CA LEU A 302 -7.40 -18.64 11.00
C LEU A 302 -7.17 -19.17 12.42
N VAL A 303 -6.26 -20.13 12.59
CA VAL A 303 -5.90 -20.68 13.91
C VAL A 303 -5.23 -19.61 14.79
N LEU A 304 -4.21 -18.93 14.28
CA LEU A 304 -3.51 -17.87 15.02
C LEU A 304 -4.41 -16.67 15.31
N SER A 305 -5.32 -16.33 14.41
CA SER A 305 -6.34 -15.31 14.65
C SER A 305 -7.29 -15.70 15.76
N GLU A 306 -7.72 -16.96 15.85
CA GLU A 306 -8.58 -17.41 16.95
C GLU A 306 -7.84 -17.40 18.29
N ILE A 307 -6.58 -17.83 18.31
CA ILE A 307 -5.72 -17.78 19.50
C ILE A 307 -5.52 -16.32 19.93
N GLY A 308 -5.10 -15.44 19.02
CA GLY A 308 -4.89 -14.02 19.28
C GLY A 308 -6.16 -13.32 19.75
N TYR A 309 -7.30 -13.63 19.15
CA TYR A 309 -8.61 -13.10 19.53
C TYR A 309 -8.99 -13.47 20.97
N ARG A 310 -8.80 -14.74 21.36
CA ARG A 310 -9.17 -15.25 22.69
C ARG A 310 -8.18 -14.86 23.78
N ILE A 311 -6.88 -14.86 23.50
CA ILE A 311 -5.83 -14.70 24.51
C ILE A 311 -5.37 -13.24 24.65
N ILE A 312 -5.37 -12.47 23.56
CA ILE A 312 -4.83 -11.10 23.56
C ILE A 312 -5.96 -10.08 23.42
N GLU A 313 -6.73 -10.13 22.34
CA GLU A 313 -7.73 -9.11 22.03
C GLU A 313 -8.84 -9.05 23.09
N ASN A 314 -9.56 -10.16 23.31
CA ASN A 314 -10.72 -10.18 24.20
C ASN A 314 -10.41 -9.88 25.67
N PRO A 315 -9.34 -10.45 26.28
CA PRO A 315 -9.04 -10.19 27.68
C PRO A 315 -8.75 -8.71 27.93
N ILE A 316 -8.01 -8.05 27.03
CA ILE A 316 -7.67 -6.63 27.15
C ILE A 316 -8.90 -5.75 26.84
N ARG A 317 -9.65 -6.08 25.78
CA ARG A 317 -10.88 -5.39 25.39
C ARG A 317 -11.92 -5.40 26.51
N ASN A 318 -12.11 -6.55 27.14
CA ASN A 318 -13.17 -6.79 28.13
C ASN A 318 -12.70 -6.59 29.59
N SER A 319 -11.41 -6.36 29.86
CA SER A 319 -10.93 -6.11 31.22
C SER A 319 -11.62 -4.91 31.88
N ILE A 320 -12.26 -5.16 33.04
CA ILE A 320 -12.95 -4.13 33.83
C ILE A 320 -11.96 -3.06 34.30
N ARG A 321 -10.78 -3.48 34.80
CA ARG A 321 -9.75 -2.59 35.33
C ARG A 321 -9.21 -1.60 34.30
N ILE A 322 -9.11 -2.01 33.04
CA ILE A 322 -8.62 -1.16 31.94
C ILE A 322 -9.77 -0.29 31.39
N ARG A 323 -10.99 -0.84 31.34
CA ARG A 323 -12.19 -0.13 30.88
C ARG A 323 -12.57 1.05 31.78
N GLN A 324 -12.44 0.89 33.10
CA GLN A 324 -12.77 1.93 34.08
C GLN A 324 -11.79 3.12 34.05
N HIS A 325 -10.53 2.90 33.62
CA HIS A 325 -9.50 3.93 33.65
C HIS A 325 -8.84 4.11 32.29
N ALA A 326 -9.30 5.12 31.53
CA ALA A 326 -8.74 5.46 30.23
C ALA A 326 -7.21 5.65 30.24
N LYS A 327 -6.63 6.13 31.35
CA LYS A 327 -5.16 6.24 31.50
C LYS A 327 -4.43 4.91 31.32
N ARG A 328 -4.99 3.80 31.84
CA ARG A 328 -4.40 2.46 31.69
C ARG A 328 -4.44 1.98 30.25
N ALA A 329 -5.56 2.24 29.56
CA ALA A 329 -5.66 1.96 28.13
C ALA A 329 -4.57 2.70 27.34
N PHE A 330 -4.42 4.01 27.56
CA PHE A 330 -3.37 4.79 26.88
C PHE A 330 -1.96 4.37 27.26
N ALA A 331 -1.69 3.98 28.51
CA ALA A 331 -0.38 3.46 28.90
C ALA A 331 -0.02 2.16 28.16
N ILE A 332 -0.98 1.23 28.02
CA ILE A 332 -0.79 0.00 27.24
C ILE A 332 -0.55 0.35 25.77
N GLY A 333 -1.37 1.25 25.20
CA GLY A 333 -1.20 1.69 23.82
C GLY A 333 0.17 2.32 23.57
N LEU A 334 0.61 3.21 24.47
CA LEU A 334 1.93 3.83 24.39
C LEU A 334 3.05 2.80 24.49
N ALA A 335 2.96 1.83 25.40
CA ALA A 335 3.94 0.75 25.48
C ALA A 335 3.99 -0.08 24.19
N CYS A 336 2.83 -0.39 23.61
CA CYS A 336 2.74 -1.11 22.33
C CYS A 336 3.40 -0.34 21.18
N ILE A 337 3.18 0.99 21.11
CA ILE A 337 3.79 1.88 20.11
C ILE A 337 5.30 1.99 20.32
N ILE A 338 5.76 2.23 21.55
CA ILE A 338 7.20 2.31 21.85
C ILE A 338 7.90 1.01 21.48
N LEU A 339 7.28 -0.14 21.79
CA LEU A 339 7.85 -1.44 21.51
C LEU A 339 7.96 -1.72 20.01
N THR A 340 6.93 -1.41 19.21
CA THR A 340 6.97 -1.58 17.76
C THR A 340 7.93 -0.61 17.08
N ILE A 341 7.95 0.66 17.51
CA ILE A 341 8.91 1.65 17.00
C ILE A 341 10.34 1.24 17.34
N GLY A 342 10.61 0.88 18.60
CA GLY A 342 11.94 0.48 19.05
C GLY A 342 12.44 -0.76 18.30
N THR A 343 11.56 -1.74 18.09
CA THR A 343 11.89 -2.95 17.31
C THR A 343 12.14 -2.61 15.84
N GLY A 344 11.25 -1.83 15.22
CA GLY A 344 11.40 -1.43 13.81
C GLY A 344 12.69 -0.64 13.58
N LEU A 345 12.97 0.39 14.40
CA LEU A 345 14.20 1.18 14.30
C LEU A 345 15.47 0.35 14.54
N ALA A 346 15.43 -0.59 15.50
CA ALA A 346 16.55 -1.49 15.75
C ALA A 346 16.83 -2.39 14.54
N ILE A 347 15.78 -2.89 13.87
CA ILE A 347 15.91 -3.68 12.65
C ILE A 347 16.37 -2.83 11.46
N SER A 348 15.82 -1.63 11.26
CA SER A 348 16.19 -0.74 10.14
C SER A 348 17.68 -0.37 10.13
N HIS A 349 18.29 -0.27 11.32
CA HIS A 349 19.68 0.13 11.50
C HIS A 349 20.58 -1.05 11.91
N ALA A 350 20.07 -2.28 11.90
CA ALA A 350 20.88 -3.45 12.18
C ALA A 350 21.91 -3.63 11.07
N THR A 351 23.18 -3.74 11.46
CA THR A 351 24.26 -4.07 10.53
C THR A 351 24.33 -5.58 10.38
N PHE A 352 23.85 -6.09 9.25
CA PHE A 352 23.99 -7.51 8.90
C PHE A 352 25.36 -7.74 8.27
N THR A 353 26.15 -8.67 8.78
CA THR A 353 27.35 -9.11 8.06
C THR A 353 26.92 -10.04 6.94
N VAL A 354 26.82 -9.50 5.72
CA VAL A 354 26.60 -10.27 4.50
C VAL A 354 27.95 -10.47 3.81
N GLY A 355 28.28 -11.70 3.43
CA GLY A 355 29.57 -12.03 2.83
C GLY A 355 30.58 -12.67 3.80
N SER A 356 30.15 -13.61 4.64
CA SER A 356 31.08 -14.38 5.48
C SER A 356 31.77 -15.54 4.73
N GLY A 357 31.46 -15.72 3.45
CA GLY A 357 32.07 -16.73 2.59
C GLY A 357 33.51 -16.39 2.22
N ILE A 358 34.24 -17.38 1.72
CA ILE A 358 35.60 -17.19 1.22
C ILE A 358 35.55 -16.21 0.04
N ALA A 359 36.48 -15.25 0.01
CA ALA A 359 36.63 -14.35 -1.13
C ALA A 359 37.03 -15.16 -2.37
N GLU A 360 36.17 -15.21 -3.37
CA GLU A 360 36.43 -15.93 -4.61
C GLU A 360 36.80 -14.97 -5.73
N SER A 361 37.81 -15.32 -6.52
CA SER A 361 38.07 -14.64 -7.79
C SER A 361 36.91 -14.95 -8.74
N ALA A 362 36.06 -13.97 -9.02
CA ALA A 362 34.96 -14.12 -9.96
C ALA A 362 35.52 -14.43 -11.36
N ASN A 363 35.52 -15.70 -11.74
CA ASN A 363 35.68 -16.09 -13.12
C ASN A 363 34.28 -16.09 -13.73
N PHE A 364 33.94 -15.06 -14.50
CA PHE A 364 32.58 -14.85 -15.06
C PHE A 364 32.10 -16.00 -15.96
N SER A 365 32.96 -16.96 -16.31
CA SER A 365 32.63 -18.17 -17.06
C SER A 365 32.12 -19.33 -16.19
N ASP A 366 32.31 -19.28 -14.87
CA ASP A 366 31.94 -20.35 -13.96
C ASP A 366 30.89 -19.85 -12.97
N THR A 367 29.60 -20.06 -13.27
CA THR A 367 28.50 -19.65 -12.39
C THR A 367 28.21 -20.64 -11.26
N SER A 368 29.00 -21.72 -11.12
CA SER A 368 28.78 -22.75 -10.11
C SER A 368 28.86 -22.20 -8.67
N TYR A 369 29.65 -21.15 -8.45
CA TYR A 369 29.71 -20.45 -7.15
C TYR A 369 28.40 -19.74 -6.81
N LEU A 370 27.66 -19.22 -7.80
CA LEU A 370 26.35 -18.61 -7.57
C LEU A 370 25.35 -19.67 -7.14
N GLU A 371 25.34 -20.83 -7.81
CA GLU A 371 24.47 -21.95 -7.43
C GLU A 371 24.82 -22.47 -6.03
N ALA A 372 26.10 -22.64 -5.70
CA ALA A 372 26.54 -23.07 -4.38
C ALA A 372 26.26 -22.03 -3.28
N ALA A 373 26.40 -20.74 -3.58
CA ALA A 373 26.06 -19.64 -2.66
C ALA A 373 24.56 -19.53 -2.43
N ILE A 374 23.73 -19.75 -3.46
CA ILE A 374 22.28 -19.81 -3.34
C ILE A 374 21.85 -21.02 -2.50
N LEU A 375 22.47 -22.19 -2.73
CA LEU A 375 22.12 -23.43 -2.03
C LEU A 375 22.52 -23.40 -0.54
N ASN A 376 23.70 -22.83 -0.24
CA ASN A 376 24.25 -22.79 1.12
C ASN A 376 23.99 -21.47 1.86
N GLN A 377 23.35 -20.49 1.20
CA GLN A 377 23.11 -19.14 1.73
C GLN A 377 24.38 -18.39 2.18
N VAL A 378 25.56 -18.78 1.68
CA VAL A 378 26.84 -18.15 1.98
C VAL A 378 27.35 -17.45 0.73
N LEU A 379 27.32 -16.11 0.76
CA LEU A 379 27.79 -15.26 -0.33
C LEU A 379 29.28 -14.91 -0.14
N PRO A 380 30.05 -14.69 -1.23
CA PRO A 380 31.45 -14.29 -1.15
C PRO A 380 31.64 -12.97 -0.39
N ALA A 381 32.73 -12.85 0.38
CA ALA A 381 33.05 -11.63 1.15
C ALA A 381 33.43 -10.42 0.28
N ASN A 382 33.86 -10.64 -0.95
CA ASN A 382 34.47 -9.65 -1.83
C ASN A 382 33.51 -9.09 -2.90
N LEU A 383 32.20 -9.17 -2.69
CA LEU A 383 31.22 -8.53 -3.57
C LEU A 383 31.44 -7.00 -3.58
N GLN A 384 31.54 -6.42 -4.77
CA GLN A 384 31.68 -4.98 -4.98
C GLN A 384 30.56 -4.46 -5.91
N PRO A 385 29.69 -3.56 -5.41
CA PRO A 385 29.56 -3.13 -4.01
C PRO A 385 29.14 -4.32 -3.12
N SER A 386 29.32 -4.19 -1.81
CA SER A 386 28.76 -5.21 -0.89
C SER A 386 27.24 -5.27 -1.06
N LEU A 387 26.61 -6.41 -0.76
CA LEU A 387 25.16 -6.55 -0.92
C LEU A 387 24.35 -5.52 -0.13
N LEU A 388 24.87 -5.06 1.01
CA LEU A 388 24.24 -3.98 1.78
C LEU A 388 24.47 -2.59 1.19
N ALA A 389 25.57 -2.39 0.46
CA ALA A 389 25.87 -1.13 -0.22
C ALA A 389 25.20 -1.05 -1.61
N ALA A 390 24.90 -2.20 -2.24
CA ALA A 390 24.33 -2.29 -3.58
C ALA A 390 23.08 -1.43 -3.81
N PRO A 391 22.10 -1.33 -2.87
CA PRO A 391 20.93 -0.46 -3.05
C PRO A 391 21.28 1.04 -3.21
N ASN A 392 22.43 1.45 -2.67
CA ASN A 392 22.93 2.83 -2.73
C ASN A 392 23.92 3.06 -3.88
N ASP A 393 24.38 2.00 -4.54
CA ASP A 393 25.31 2.07 -5.67
C ASP A 393 24.59 2.40 -6.99
N ARG A 394 23.88 3.54 -6.98
CA ARG A 394 23.17 4.05 -8.15
C ARG A 394 24.13 4.78 -9.09
N SER A 395 24.01 4.50 -10.39
CA SER A 395 24.76 5.17 -11.46
C SER A 395 24.59 6.70 -11.42
N LEU A 396 25.62 7.42 -11.90
CA LEU A 396 25.71 8.87 -11.88
C LEU A 396 24.47 9.57 -12.48
N ILE A 397 23.92 9.02 -13.57
CA ILE A 397 22.76 9.61 -14.27
C ILE A 397 21.49 9.69 -13.40
N TYR A 398 21.35 8.82 -12.41
CA TYR A 398 20.25 8.87 -11.45
C TYR A 398 20.49 9.91 -10.35
N ARG A 399 21.75 10.20 -10.02
CA ARG A 399 22.13 11.11 -8.94
C ARG A 399 22.10 12.58 -9.38
N ASN A 400 22.45 12.85 -10.63
CA ASN A 400 22.48 14.21 -11.19
C ASN A 400 21.21 14.60 -11.95
N GLY A 401 20.17 13.75 -11.93
CA GLY A 401 18.90 14.00 -12.62
C GLY A 401 18.97 13.88 -14.15
N CYS A 402 19.98 13.18 -14.69
CA CYS A 402 20.12 12.94 -16.12
C CYS A 402 19.29 11.77 -16.67
N HIS A 403 18.63 11.03 -15.78
CA HIS A 403 17.54 10.13 -16.11
C HIS A 403 16.20 10.76 -15.71
N SER A 404 15.36 11.08 -16.68
CA SER A 404 14.10 11.78 -16.42
C SER A 404 13.08 10.88 -15.72
N SER A 405 12.29 11.45 -14.79
CA SER A 405 11.27 10.71 -14.06
C SER A 405 10.02 10.44 -14.92
N THR A 406 9.19 9.49 -14.48
CA THR A 406 7.92 9.14 -15.14
C THR A 406 6.91 10.29 -15.15
N GLU A 407 6.94 11.18 -14.17
CA GLU A 407 5.84 12.11 -13.90
C GLU A 407 5.85 13.33 -14.83
N LYS A 408 7.04 13.74 -15.29
CA LYS A 408 7.21 14.81 -16.28
C LYS A 408 8.61 14.68 -16.90
N PRO A 409 8.75 13.85 -17.94
CA PRO A 409 10.05 13.65 -18.55
C PRO A 409 10.52 14.95 -19.22
N ASP A 410 11.45 15.66 -18.58
CA ASP A 410 12.08 16.83 -19.18
C ASP A 410 13.22 16.40 -20.11
N GLU A 411 13.56 17.25 -21.08
CA GLU A 411 14.79 17.08 -21.85
C GLU A 411 15.99 17.42 -20.97
N THR A 412 16.84 16.43 -20.77
CA THR A 412 18.11 16.55 -20.07
C THR A 412 19.16 17.17 -21.00
N GLU A 413 18.90 18.37 -21.55
CA GLU A 413 19.84 19.08 -22.43
C GLU A 413 21.23 19.26 -21.80
N LYS A 414 21.28 19.28 -20.46
CA LYS A 414 22.51 19.43 -19.66
C LYS A 414 23.29 18.13 -19.45
N CYS A 415 22.79 16.99 -19.93
CA CYS A 415 23.36 15.68 -19.64
C CYS A 415 24.25 15.20 -20.77
N VAL A 416 25.43 15.82 -20.82
CA VAL A 416 26.51 15.52 -21.73
C VAL A 416 27.69 14.96 -20.94
N PHE A 417 28.24 13.84 -21.38
CA PHE A 417 29.36 13.12 -20.77
C PHE A 417 30.44 12.83 -21.82
N GLY A 418 31.63 12.42 -21.37
CA GLY A 418 32.78 12.25 -22.25
C GLY A 418 33.44 13.60 -22.56
N ASP A 419 33.66 13.88 -23.85
CA ASP A 419 34.21 15.14 -24.35
C ASP A 419 33.10 16.03 -24.95
N PRO A 420 32.67 17.11 -24.26
CA PRO A 420 31.60 17.99 -24.73
C PRO A 420 31.88 18.70 -26.07
N GLU A 421 33.15 18.87 -26.42
CA GLU A 421 33.61 19.59 -27.62
C GLU A 421 33.85 18.64 -28.81
N SER A 422 33.64 17.34 -28.63
CA SER A 422 33.83 16.35 -29.69
C SER A 422 32.85 16.53 -30.84
N ALA A 423 33.36 16.40 -32.07
CA ALA A 423 32.56 16.36 -33.29
C ALA A 423 31.77 15.04 -33.47
N THR A 424 31.99 14.04 -32.61
CA THR A 424 31.27 12.77 -32.64
C THR A 424 30.30 12.70 -31.47
N THR A 425 29.04 13.03 -31.76
CA THR A 425 27.94 12.95 -30.80
C THR A 425 27.26 11.58 -30.86
N VAL A 426 27.15 10.92 -29.70
CA VAL A 426 26.44 9.65 -29.51
C VAL A 426 25.31 9.87 -28.51
N ALA A 427 24.11 9.37 -28.80
CA ALA A 427 22.98 9.42 -27.88
C ALA A 427 22.64 8.05 -27.31
N LEU A 428 22.43 7.97 -26.00
CA LEU A 428 21.77 6.85 -25.34
C LEU A 428 20.29 7.20 -25.18
N PHE A 429 19.40 6.45 -25.83
CA PHE A 429 17.98 6.77 -25.91
C PHE A 429 17.11 5.59 -25.48
N GLY A 430 16.18 5.84 -24.56
CA GLY A 430 15.18 4.83 -24.16
C GLY A 430 14.72 4.96 -22.71
N ASN A 431 14.29 3.84 -22.13
CA ASN A 431 13.76 3.77 -20.78
C ASN A 431 14.87 3.51 -19.73
N SER A 432 14.48 3.02 -18.55
CA SER A 432 15.40 2.56 -17.51
C SER A 432 16.35 1.44 -17.96
N HIS A 433 15.99 0.63 -18.96
CA HIS A 433 16.88 -0.39 -19.52
C HIS A 433 17.99 0.25 -20.36
N ALA A 434 17.67 1.28 -21.16
CA ALA A 434 18.70 2.08 -21.83
C ALA A 434 19.62 2.74 -20.81
N ALA A 435 19.07 3.29 -19.72
CA ALA A 435 19.85 3.91 -18.66
C ALA A 435 20.89 2.96 -18.02
N GLN A 436 20.65 1.64 -17.95
CA GLN A 436 21.63 0.68 -17.44
C GLN A 436 22.92 0.61 -18.28
N TRP A 437 22.87 0.98 -19.56
CA TRP A 437 24.05 1.01 -20.44
C TRP A 437 24.93 2.25 -20.24
N PHE A 438 24.55 3.17 -19.36
CA PHE A 438 25.30 4.41 -19.18
C PHE A 438 26.76 4.18 -18.75
N GLU A 439 27.00 3.41 -17.69
CA GLU A 439 28.35 3.21 -17.14
C GLU A 439 29.37 2.67 -18.16
N PRO A 440 29.08 1.60 -18.94
CA PRO A 440 30.00 1.17 -19.98
C PRO A 440 30.14 2.19 -21.12
N LEU A 441 29.06 2.88 -21.50
CA LEU A 441 29.11 3.89 -22.56
C LEU A 441 29.88 5.15 -22.16
N GLU A 442 29.81 5.57 -20.89
CA GLU A 442 30.59 6.70 -20.38
C GLU A 442 32.08 6.39 -20.46
N LYS A 443 32.48 5.17 -20.10
CA LYS A 443 33.90 4.73 -20.21
C LYS A 443 34.38 4.78 -21.66
N ILE A 444 33.58 4.26 -22.59
CA ILE A 444 33.89 4.29 -24.03
C ILE A 444 33.93 5.74 -24.54
N ALA A 445 32.97 6.58 -24.15
CA ALA A 445 32.93 7.98 -24.56
C ALA A 445 34.16 8.75 -24.08
N ARG A 446 34.68 8.44 -22.89
CA ARG A 446 35.93 9.03 -22.39
C ARG A 446 37.17 8.51 -23.12
N SER A 447 37.22 7.23 -23.49
CA SER A 447 38.37 6.66 -24.20
C SER A 447 38.44 7.07 -25.67
N GLU A 448 37.28 7.17 -26.33
CA GLU A 448 37.15 7.52 -27.75
C GLU A 448 36.94 9.02 -27.99
N SER A 449 36.97 9.84 -26.93
CA SER A 449 36.66 11.28 -26.96
C SER A 449 35.34 11.57 -27.67
N TRP A 450 34.26 10.88 -27.31
CA TRP A 450 32.91 11.13 -27.81
C TRP A 450 32.15 12.10 -26.92
N ARG A 451 31.23 12.84 -27.53
CA ARG A 451 30.20 13.59 -26.83
C ARG A 451 28.99 12.70 -26.60
N LEU A 452 28.85 12.12 -25.41
CA LEU A 452 27.74 11.24 -25.04
C LEU A 452 26.56 12.04 -24.47
N ARG A 453 25.38 11.95 -25.08
CA ARG A 453 24.12 12.51 -24.56
C ARG A 453 23.24 11.40 -23.98
N THR A 454 22.70 11.61 -22.78
CA THR A 454 21.77 10.66 -22.15
C THR A 454 20.33 11.16 -22.27
N LEU A 455 19.57 10.58 -23.19
CA LEU A 455 18.18 10.90 -23.49
C LEU A 455 17.29 9.77 -22.96
N THR A 456 17.28 9.58 -21.65
CA THR A 456 16.59 8.44 -21.02
C THR A 456 15.51 8.91 -20.05
N ALA A 457 14.36 8.24 -20.06
CA ALA A 457 13.25 8.54 -19.17
C ALA A 457 12.61 7.27 -18.63
N SER A 458 12.34 7.23 -17.32
CA SER A 458 11.74 6.07 -16.66
C SER A 458 10.42 5.67 -17.33
N ALA A 459 10.25 4.36 -17.54
CA ALA A 459 9.08 3.77 -18.18
C ALA A 459 8.70 4.39 -19.54
N CYS A 460 9.57 5.14 -20.24
CA CYS A 460 9.30 5.65 -21.59
C CYS A 460 10.12 4.87 -22.64
N PRO A 461 9.55 3.82 -23.26
CA PRO A 461 10.26 3.08 -24.30
C PRO A 461 10.39 3.91 -25.57
N PHE A 462 11.42 3.61 -26.35
CA PHE A 462 11.68 4.29 -27.62
C PHE A 462 10.60 3.98 -28.68
N LEU A 463 9.92 2.83 -28.58
CA LEU A 463 8.79 2.46 -29.44
C LEU A 463 7.47 3.05 -28.94
N SER A 464 6.64 3.51 -29.88
CA SER A 464 5.28 4.00 -29.62
C SER A 464 4.30 2.83 -29.35
N GLY A 465 3.23 3.09 -28.58
CA GLY A 465 2.08 2.18 -28.45
C GLY A 465 2.11 1.15 -27.32
N SER A 466 3.15 1.14 -26.47
CA SER A 466 3.31 0.12 -25.41
C SER A 466 3.21 0.67 -23.98
N ASN A 467 2.79 1.93 -23.80
CA ASN A 467 3.09 2.62 -22.55
C ASN A 467 1.87 3.25 -21.85
N PRO A 468 1.62 2.92 -20.56
CA PRO A 468 0.56 3.57 -19.77
C PRO A 468 0.86 5.03 -19.41
N ASN A 469 2.09 5.53 -19.60
CA ASN A 469 2.45 6.90 -19.27
C ASN A 469 2.14 7.89 -20.40
N VAL A 470 1.17 8.78 -20.15
CA VAL A 470 0.63 9.77 -21.09
C VAL A 470 1.68 10.79 -21.56
N TYR A 471 2.76 11.02 -20.81
CA TYR A 471 3.78 12.00 -21.16
C TYR A 471 4.86 11.46 -22.10
N CYS A 472 4.97 10.14 -22.23
CA CYS A 472 6.08 9.55 -22.98
C CYS A 472 5.98 9.79 -24.49
N ASP A 473 4.78 9.98 -25.03
CA ASP A 473 4.62 10.29 -26.46
C ASP A 473 5.17 11.67 -26.79
N THR A 474 4.75 12.69 -26.03
CA THR A 474 5.28 14.06 -26.18
C THR A 474 6.78 14.13 -25.92
N TRP A 475 7.28 13.46 -24.87
CA TRP A 475 8.72 13.40 -24.61
C TRP A 475 9.48 12.74 -25.76
N ARG A 476 8.98 11.62 -26.29
CA ARG A 476 9.61 10.91 -27.42
C ARG A 476 9.67 11.78 -28.66
N GLU A 477 8.59 12.49 -28.97
CA GLU A 477 8.56 13.42 -30.10
C GLU A 477 9.63 14.52 -29.96
N ASN A 478 9.74 15.11 -28.77
CA ASN A 478 10.74 16.14 -28.48
C ASN A 478 12.17 15.58 -28.59
N VAL A 479 12.44 14.42 -27.99
CA VAL A 479 13.77 13.76 -28.07
C VAL A 479 14.14 13.42 -29.51
N LEU A 480 13.21 12.87 -30.30
CA LEU A 480 13.45 12.58 -31.72
C LEU A 480 13.73 13.85 -32.52
N GLN A 481 13.06 14.96 -32.18
CA GLN A 481 13.35 16.26 -32.78
C GLN A 481 14.75 16.77 -32.39
N SER A 482 15.13 16.70 -31.11
CA SER A 482 16.48 17.04 -30.61
C SER A 482 17.58 16.22 -31.28
N ILE A 483 17.36 14.93 -31.50
CA ILE A 483 18.31 14.04 -32.22
C ILE A 483 18.52 14.52 -33.67
N ARG A 484 17.45 14.94 -34.36
CA ARG A 484 17.52 15.45 -35.74
C ARG A 484 18.25 16.79 -35.80
N ASP A 485 17.88 17.71 -34.91
CA ASP A 485 18.38 19.09 -34.93
C ASP A 485 19.88 19.17 -34.57
N GLN A 486 20.38 18.23 -33.76
CA GLN A 486 21.78 18.18 -33.35
C GLN A 486 22.68 17.27 -34.21
N HIS A 487 22.15 16.70 -35.31
CA HIS A 487 22.90 15.82 -36.22
C HIS A 487 23.68 14.70 -35.49
N ILE A 488 23.03 14.02 -34.55
CA ILE A 488 23.66 12.95 -33.76
C ILE A 488 24.07 11.79 -34.69
N LYS A 489 25.34 11.37 -34.62
CA LYS A 489 25.91 10.34 -35.52
C LYS A 489 25.44 8.93 -35.21
N VAL A 490 25.30 8.61 -33.92
CA VAL A 490 24.93 7.26 -33.45
C VAL A 490 23.89 7.38 -32.33
N VAL A 491 22.82 6.59 -32.44
CA VAL A 491 21.81 6.47 -31.39
C VAL A 491 21.82 5.02 -30.91
N ILE A 492 22.10 4.83 -29.62
CA ILE A 492 22.09 3.54 -28.95
C ILE A 492 20.76 3.43 -28.22
N ILE A 493 20.01 2.38 -28.53
CA ILE A 493 18.68 2.12 -27.99
C ILE A 493 18.66 0.80 -27.23
N SER A 494 17.89 0.77 -26.14
CA SER A 494 17.56 -0.45 -25.38
C SER A 494 16.15 -0.29 -24.83
N GLN A 495 15.44 -1.41 -24.66
CA GLN A 495 14.10 -1.44 -24.07
C GLN A 495 14.03 -2.44 -22.93
#